data_AF-A0A2A9N7Z1-F1
#
_entry.id   AF-A0A2A9N7Z1-F1
#
_cell.length_a   1.000
_cell.length_b   1.000
_cell.length_c   1.000
_cell.angle_alpha   90.00
_cell.angle_beta   90.00
_cell.angle_gamma   90.00
#
_symmetry.space_group_name_H-M   'P 1'
#
loop_
_entity.id
_entity.type
_entity.pdbx_description
1 polymer ?
#
loop_
_entity_poly.entity_id
_entity_poly.type
_entity_poly.pdbx_seq_one_letter_code
_entity_poly.pdbx_strand_id
1 'polypeptide(L)'
;MMVGGAGGGTEEPDWSLDQAMEQIQQLVNSLAALQNTVQQQNVIIHQLQNQGTPAVNGTAPRGPKMASPPIYDGSMASCEAFINACRLYITAKPQEFPSVPIKITWVLVRNLGHSIWNLQRWTQ
;
A
#
# COMPACT_ATOMS: atom_id res chain seq x y z
N MET A 1 0.81 -6.34 -81.37
CA MET A 1 1.03 -5.17 -80.50
C MET A 1 -0.30 -4.78 -79.87
N MET A 2 -0.42 -4.84 -78.55
CA MET A 2 -0.74 -3.69 -77.69
C MET A 2 -0.66 -4.16 -76.23
N VAL A 3 0.12 -3.40 -75.47
CA VAL A 3 0.53 -3.59 -74.09
C VAL A 3 -0.44 -2.86 -73.17
N GLY A 4 -0.69 -3.42 -71.99
CA GLY A 4 -1.26 -2.70 -70.85
C GLY A 4 -2.18 -3.62 -70.05
N GLY A 5 -2.02 -3.82 -68.76
CA GLY A 5 -1.10 -3.29 -67.77
C GLY A 5 -1.60 -3.89 -66.47
N ALA A 6 -0.81 -4.76 -65.84
CA ALA A 6 -1.17 -5.38 -64.57
C ALA A 6 -0.93 -4.35 -63.46
N GLY A 7 -1.92 -3.50 -63.23
CA GLY A 7 -2.01 -2.68 -62.01
C GLY A 7 -2.37 -3.59 -60.86
N GLY A 8 -1.35 -4.15 -60.21
CA GLY A 8 -1.50 -4.82 -58.92
C GLY A 8 -1.87 -3.77 -57.88
N GLY A 9 -3.17 -3.61 -57.63
CA GLY A 9 -3.67 -2.90 -56.47
C GLY A 9 -3.28 -3.71 -55.23
N THR A 10 -2.34 -3.20 -54.47
CA THR A 10 -2.13 -3.62 -53.09
C THR A 10 -3.43 -3.38 -52.35
N GLU A 11 -4.08 -4.46 -51.92
CA GLU A 11 -5.19 -4.41 -50.97
C GLU A 11 -4.62 -3.85 -49.66
N GLU A 12 -4.55 -2.53 -49.55
CA GLU A 12 -4.35 -1.85 -48.27
C GLU A 12 -5.47 -2.35 -47.35
N PRO A 13 -5.17 -2.88 -46.16
CA PRO A 13 -6.22 -3.23 -45.22
C PRO A 13 -6.96 -1.95 -44.87
N ASP A 14 -8.21 -1.84 -45.35
CA ASP A 14 -9.20 -0.82 -45.04
C ASP A 14 -9.60 -0.93 -43.56
N TRP A 15 -8.68 -0.65 -42.65
CA TRP A 15 -9.06 -0.27 -41.30
C TRP A 15 -9.64 1.14 -41.42
N SER A 16 -10.96 1.23 -41.51
CA SER A 16 -11.66 2.49 -41.65
C SER A 16 -11.37 3.36 -40.41
N LEU A 17 -10.92 4.60 -40.64
CA LEU A 17 -10.57 5.57 -39.59
C LEU A 17 -11.68 5.72 -38.53
N ASP A 18 -12.93 5.55 -38.95
CA ASP A 18 -14.12 5.50 -38.09
C ASP A 18 -14.05 4.42 -37.02
N GLN A 19 -13.62 3.21 -37.37
CA GLN A 19 -13.50 2.10 -36.41
C GLN A 19 -12.41 2.38 -35.36
N ALA A 20 -11.35 3.10 -35.73
CA ALA A 20 -10.31 3.52 -34.80
C ALA A 20 -10.83 4.58 -33.82
N MET A 21 -11.66 5.51 -34.30
CA MET A 21 -12.29 6.53 -33.44
C MET A 21 -13.26 5.91 -32.43
N GLU A 22 -14.04 4.91 -32.84
CA GLU A 22 -14.92 4.17 -31.93
C GLU A 22 -14.14 3.45 -30.82
N GLN A 23 -13.02 2.80 -31.15
CA GLN A 23 -12.16 2.17 -30.15
C GLN A 23 -11.54 3.18 -29.17
N ILE A 24 -11.09 4.33 -29.66
CA ILE A 24 -10.54 5.41 -28.82
C ILE A 24 -11.63 5.93 -27.88
N GLN A 25 -12.87 6.08 -28.36
CA GLN A 25 -13.97 6.55 -27.53
C GLN A 25 -14.32 5.54 -26.41
N GLN A 26 -14.27 4.23 -26.70
CA GLN A 26 -14.45 3.22 -25.66
C GLN A 26 -13.35 3.27 -24.59
N LEU A 27 -12.10 3.49 -24.99
CA LEU A 27 -10.99 3.67 -24.06
C LEU A 27 -11.22 4.89 -23.15
N VAL A 28 -11.67 6.02 -23.70
CA VAL A 28 -11.99 7.22 -22.92
C VAL A 28 -13.13 6.97 -21.93
N ASN A 29 -14.17 6.23 -22.34
CA ASN A 29 -15.27 5.86 -21.44
C ASN A 29 -14.80 4.96 -20.30
N SER A 30 -13.90 4.01 -20.59
CA SER A 30 -13.30 3.14 -19.56
C SER A 30 -12.44 3.93 -18.57
N LEU A 31 -11.70 4.93 -19.06
CA LEU A 31 -10.89 5.82 -18.22
C LEU A 31 -11.77 6.68 -17.31
N ALA A 32 -12.88 7.22 -17.83
CA ALA A 32 -13.85 7.97 -17.04
C ALA A 32 -14.50 7.11 -15.94
N ALA A 33 -14.85 5.86 -16.26
CA ALA A 33 -15.40 4.92 -15.28
C ALA A 33 -14.39 4.58 -14.16
N LEU A 34 -13.12 4.39 -14.51
CA LEU A 34 -12.06 4.15 -13.53
C LEU A 34 -11.84 5.39 -12.66
N GLN A 35 -11.85 6.58 -13.25
CA GLN A 35 -11.69 7.84 -12.51
C GLN A 35 -12.83 8.06 -11.51
N ASN A 36 -14.08 7.77 -11.90
CA ASN A 36 -15.22 7.77 -10.97
C ASN A 36 -15.03 6.77 -9.82
N THR A 37 -14.51 5.57 -10.12
CA THR A 37 -14.25 4.55 -9.09
C THR A 37 -13.20 5.03 -8.09
N VAL A 38 -12.11 5.66 -8.56
CA VAL A 38 -11.07 6.23 -7.69
C VAL A 38 -11.62 7.34 -6.80
N GLN A 39 -12.44 8.24 -7.35
CA GLN A 39 -13.09 9.30 -6.57
C GLN A 39 -14.02 8.72 -5.50
N GLN A 40 -14.81 7.70 -5.85
CA GLN A 40 -15.69 7.03 -4.90
C GLN A 40 -14.91 6.35 -3.78
N GLN A 41 -13.79 5.68 -4.11
CA GLN A 41 -12.91 5.10 -3.08
C GLN A 41 -12.36 6.17 -2.14
N ASN A 42 -11.98 7.34 -2.67
CA ASN A 42 -11.47 8.44 -1.85
C ASN A 42 -12.51 8.93 -0.83
N VAL A 43 -13.77 9.07 -1.25
CA VAL A 43 -14.89 9.45 -0.36
C VAL A 43 -15.10 8.42 0.75
N ILE A 44 -15.08 7.13 0.41
CA ILE A 44 -15.26 6.04 1.39
C ILE A 44 -14.11 6.04 2.41
N ILE A 45 -12.87 6.23 1.96
CA ILE A 45 -11.70 6.32 2.84
C ILE A 45 -11.84 7.49 3.81
N HIS A 46 -12.25 8.67 3.33
CA HIS A 46 -12.48 9.83 4.18
C HIS A 46 -13.60 9.60 5.21
N GLN A 47 -14.67 8.90 4.84
CA GLN A 47 -15.75 8.58 5.76
C GLN A 47 -15.28 7.61 6.87
N LEU A 48 -14.48 6.60 6.50
CA LEU A 48 -13.91 5.65 7.45
C LEU A 48 -12.89 6.31 8.39
N GLN A 49 -12.15 7.33 7.93
CA GLN A 49 -11.24 8.11 8.79
C GLN A 49 -11.97 9.05 9.75
N ASN A 50 -13.10 9.62 9.34
CA ASN A 50 -13.90 10.51 10.18
C ASN A 50 -14.77 9.75 11.20
N GLN A 51 -15.06 8.46 10.97
CA GLN A 51 -15.59 7.54 11.98
C GLN A 51 -14.46 6.97 12.84
N GLY A 52 -13.75 7.84 13.56
CA GLY A 52 -12.99 7.41 14.73
C GLY A 52 -13.93 6.74 15.74
N THR A 53 -13.50 5.63 16.32
CA THR A 53 -14.21 4.89 17.37
C THR A 53 -14.81 5.84 18.42
N PRO A 54 -16.04 5.65 18.88
CA PRO A 54 -16.65 6.52 19.88
C PRO A 54 -15.73 6.60 21.11
N ALA A 55 -15.28 7.81 21.41
CA ALA A 55 -14.45 8.11 22.56
C ALA A 55 -15.23 7.77 23.84
N VAL A 56 -14.89 6.66 24.48
CA VAL A 56 -15.26 6.42 25.88
C VAL A 56 -14.41 7.39 26.69
N ASN A 57 -15.06 8.45 27.18
CA ASN A 57 -14.47 9.44 28.07
C ASN A 57 -13.81 8.75 29.27
N GLY A 58 -12.51 9.02 29.49
CA GLY A 58 -11.89 8.87 30.80
C GLY A 58 -10.79 7.80 30.95
N THR A 59 -10.36 7.11 29.89
CA THR A 59 -9.18 6.23 30.00
C THR A 59 -8.27 6.46 28.82
N ALA A 60 -7.02 6.87 29.08
CA ALA A 60 -5.96 6.89 28.07
C ALA A 60 -6.01 5.57 27.28
N PRO A 61 -5.97 5.60 25.93
CA PRO A 61 -6.16 4.42 25.10
C PRO A 61 -5.06 3.42 25.42
N ARG A 62 -5.34 2.49 26.33
CA ARG A 62 -4.48 1.34 26.55
C ARG A 62 -4.73 0.46 25.35
N GLY A 63 -3.85 0.60 24.35
CA GLY A 63 -3.83 -0.25 23.17
C GLY A 63 -3.92 -1.72 23.59
N PRO A 64 -4.41 -2.60 22.71
CA PRO A 64 -4.61 -4.01 23.01
C PRO A 64 -3.38 -4.58 23.74
N LYS A 65 -3.63 -5.27 24.86
CA LYS A 65 -2.58 -5.87 25.71
C LYS A 65 -1.94 -7.03 24.98
N MET A 66 -1.07 -6.71 24.02
CA MET A 66 -0.27 -7.68 23.28
C MET A 66 1.01 -7.97 24.03
N ALA A 67 1.40 -9.25 24.04
CA ALA A 67 2.74 -9.64 24.43
C ALA A 67 3.75 -8.93 23.53
N SER A 68 4.80 -8.36 24.11
CA SER A 68 5.89 -7.80 23.33
C SER A 68 6.50 -8.90 22.46
N PRO A 69 6.76 -8.67 21.16
CA PRO A 69 7.33 -9.70 20.31
C PRO A 69 8.67 -10.21 20.86
N PRO A 70 9.00 -11.49 20.58
CA PRO A 70 10.22 -12.11 21.08
C PRO A 70 11.47 -11.39 20.55
N ILE A 71 12.57 -11.47 21.31
CA ILE A 71 13.88 -10.98 20.89
C ILE A 71 14.37 -11.86 19.72
N TYR A 72 14.86 -11.24 18.66
CA TYR A 72 15.41 -11.98 17.52
C TYR A 72 16.77 -12.55 17.89
N ASP A 73 16.95 -13.84 17.66
CA ASP A 73 18.19 -14.58 17.94
C ASP A 73 19.17 -14.60 16.77
N GLY A 74 18.84 -13.93 15.66
CA GLY A 74 19.66 -13.93 14.44
C GLY A 74 19.45 -15.15 13.54
N SER A 75 18.59 -16.10 13.93
CA SER A 75 18.36 -17.33 13.17
C SER A 75 17.47 -17.09 11.95
N MET A 76 17.91 -17.57 10.78
CA MET A 76 17.09 -17.52 9.56
C MET A 76 15.74 -18.24 9.72
N ALA A 77 15.67 -19.26 10.58
CA ALA A 77 14.44 -20.00 10.85
C ALA A 77 13.41 -19.18 11.65
N SER A 78 13.84 -18.14 12.38
CA SER A 78 12.97 -17.27 13.19
C SER A 78 12.71 -15.90 12.54
N CYS A 79 13.40 -15.59 11.43
CA CYS A 79 13.37 -14.28 10.77
C CYS A 79 11.96 -13.87 10.33
N GLU A 80 11.26 -14.76 9.63
CA GLU A 80 9.90 -14.48 9.13
C GLU A 80 8.90 -14.30 10.28
N ALA A 81 8.97 -15.18 11.29
CA ALA A 81 8.13 -15.08 12.48
C ALA A 81 8.37 -13.77 13.25
N PHE A 82 9.63 -13.35 13.36
CA PHE A 82 10.02 -12.09 14.00
C PHE A 82 9.50 -10.86 13.25
N ILE A 83 9.66 -10.82 11.93
CA ILE A 83 9.15 -9.72 11.08
C ILE A 83 7.63 -9.61 11.22
N ASN A 84 6.92 -10.74 11.16
CA ASN A 84 5.47 -10.77 11.28
C ASN A 84 5.00 -10.30 12.66
N ALA A 85 5.67 -10.73 13.73
CA ALA A 85 5.36 -10.29 15.08
C ALA A 85 5.63 -8.78 15.29
N CYS A 86 6.71 -8.24 14.70
CA CYS A 86 6.99 -6.80 14.74
C CYS A 86 5.92 -5.97 14.00
N ARG A 87 5.51 -6.43 12.80
CA ARG A 87 4.43 -5.78 12.03
C ARG A 87 3.12 -5.75 12.80
N LEU A 88 2.72 -6.88 13.39
CA LEU A 88 1.51 -6.97 14.21
C LEU A 88 1.56 -6.01 15.39
N TYR A 89 2.69 -5.93 16.10
CA TYR A 89 2.81 -5.05 17.26
C TYR A 89 2.75 -3.56 16.91
N ILE A 90 3.39 -3.15 15.81
CA ILE A 90 3.38 -1.76 15.35
C ILE A 90 1.96 -1.35 14.88
N THR A 91 1.27 -2.24 14.16
CA THR A 91 -0.11 -2.00 13.70
C THR A 91 -1.10 -1.94 14.86
N ALA A 92 -0.90 -2.75 15.90
CA ALA A 92 -1.78 -2.78 17.06
C ALA A 92 -1.64 -1.55 17.98
N LYS A 93 -0.50 -0.83 17.90
CA LYS A 93 -0.16 0.28 18.80
C LYS A 93 0.35 1.51 18.04
N PRO A 94 -0.43 2.08 17.10
CA PRO A 94 0.02 3.18 16.24
C PRO A 94 0.43 4.43 17.04
N GLN A 95 -0.21 4.67 18.19
CA GLN A 95 0.09 5.76 19.11
C GLN A 95 1.48 5.68 19.78
N GLU A 96 2.05 4.48 19.94
CA GLU A 96 3.41 4.30 20.48
C GLU A 96 4.48 4.44 19.39
N PHE A 97 4.06 4.43 18.11
CA PHE A 97 4.93 4.49 16.94
C PHE A 97 4.51 5.59 15.96
N PRO A 98 4.46 6.87 16.41
CA PRO A 98 3.93 7.97 15.59
C PRO A 98 4.82 8.31 14.38
N SER A 99 6.09 7.90 14.39
CA SER A 99 7.03 8.20 13.30
C SER A 99 7.82 6.97 12.85
N VAL A 100 8.23 6.99 11.58
CA VAL A 100 9.07 5.94 10.97
C VAL A 100 10.39 5.73 11.72
N PRO A 101 11.11 6.78 12.18
CA PRO A 101 12.30 6.60 13.00
C PRO A 101 12.05 5.78 14.27
N ILE A 102 10.95 6.03 14.99
CA ILE A 102 10.63 5.30 16.23
C ILE A 102 10.39 3.81 15.94
N LYS A 103 9.74 3.49 14.82
CA LYS A 103 9.54 2.09 14.36
C LYS A 103 10.88 1.41 14.08
N ILE A 104 11.77 2.07 13.35
CA ILE A 104 13.08 1.53 12.97
C ILE A 104 13.96 1.33 14.20
N THR A 105 14.10 2.35 15.05
CA THR A 105 14.89 2.27 16.29
C THR A 105 14.39 1.16 17.20
N TRP A 106 13.07 1.01 17.37
CA TRP A 106 12.51 -0.03 18.22
C TRP A 106 12.78 -1.45 17.71
N VAL A 107 12.65 -1.67 16.39
CA VAL A 107 13.00 -2.97 15.78
C VAL A 107 14.50 -3.24 15.91
N LEU A 108 15.37 -2.26 15.68
CA LEU A 108 16.82 -2.41 15.85
C LEU A 108 17.19 -2.77 17.29
N VAL A 109 16.63 -2.08 18.29
CA VAL A 109 16.84 -2.37 19.72
C VAL A 109 16.49 -3.82 20.05
N ARG A 110 15.44 -4.37 19.43
CA ARG A 110 15.00 -5.74 19.68
C ARG A 110 15.78 -6.82 18.91
N ASN A 111 16.57 -6.43 17.91
CA ASN A 111 17.52 -7.28 17.21
C ASN A 111 18.87 -7.39 17.94
N LEU A 112 19.25 -6.37 18.73
CA LEU A 112 20.56 -6.32 19.42
C LEU A 112 20.55 -6.93 20.85
N GLY A 113 19.43 -7.47 21.32
CA GLY A 113 19.32 -8.07 22.65
C GLY A 113 19.31 -7.07 23.82
N HIS A 114 19.45 -7.60 25.05
CA HIS A 114 19.16 -6.94 26.34
C HIS A 114 19.97 -5.66 26.66
N SER A 115 21.02 -5.35 25.89
CA SER A 115 22.00 -4.31 26.20
C SER A 115 21.49 -2.86 26.05
N ILE A 116 20.27 -2.64 25.53
CA ILE A 116 19.68 -1.29 25.32
C ILE A 116 18.45 -1.02 26.21
N TRP A 117 18.16 -1.86 27.21
CA TRP A 117 17.17 -1.51 28.26
C TRP A 117 17.54 -0.24 29.06
N ASN A 118 18.73 0.33 28.85
CA ASN A 118 19.19 1.60 29.44
C ASN A 118 18.93 2.85 28.58
N LEU A 119 18.20 2.79 27.46
CA LEU A 119 17.89 4.00 26.68
C LEU A 119 16.82 4.89 27.35
N GLN A 120 15.98 4.32 28.22
CA GLN A 120 15.07 5.07 29.10
C GLN A 120 15.80 5.94 30.13
N ARG A 121 17.13 5.77 30.30
CA ARG A 121 18.00 6.57 31.18
C ARG A 121 18.75 7.69 30.45
N TRP A 122 18.74 7.69 29.11
CA TRP A 122 19.46 8.67 28.27
C TRP A 122 18.58 9.80 27.73
N THR A 123 17.28 9.79 28.04
CA THR A 123 16.33 10.86 27.66
C THR A 123 15.74 11.58 28.88
N GLN A 124 16.49 11.67 29.99
CA GLN A 124 16.29 12.69 31.03
C GLN A 124 17.42 13.72 30.97
#